data_AF-A0A1E3W8H5-F1
#
_entry.id   AF-A0A1E3W8H5-F1
#
_cell.length_a   1.000
_cell.length_b   1.000
_cell.length_c   1.000
_cell.angle_alpha   90.00
_cell.angle_beta   90.00
_cell.angle_gamma   90.00
#
_symmetry.space_group_name_H-M   'P 1'
#
loop_
_entity.id
_entity.type
_entity.pdbx_description
1 polymer ?
#
loop_
_entity_poly.entity_id
_entity_poly.type
_entity_poly.pdbx_seq_one_letter_code
_entity_poly.pdbx_strand_id
1 'polypeptide(L)'
;MPVKLRKHKQRAHRITPDAIEAYRAHDYHALHDALGLKPWEPSPLPLHVTPLGCDQEPYPFDLRLKGSLHNESWEQAQELQRELEKAV
;
A
#
# COMPACT_ATOMS: atom_id res chain seq x y z
N MET A 1 2.73 -0.04 34.33
CA MET A 1 3.39 0.80 33.31
C MET A 1 2.62 0.65 32.00
N PRO A 2 1.95 1.69 31.47
CA PRO A 2 1.31 1.59 30.16
C PRO A 2 2.41 1.54 29.10
N VAL A 3 2.54 0.40 28.43
CA VAL A 3 3.50 0.24 27.32
C VAL A 3 2.97 1.07 26.16
N LYS A 4 3.64 2.19 25.85
CA LYS A 4 3.41 2.93 24.61
C LYS A 4 3.67 1.97 23.45
N LEU A 5 2.60 1.43 22.88
CA LEU A 5 2.68 0.68 21.63
C LEU A 5 3.31 1.61 20.59
N ARG A 6 4.45 1.21 20.03
CA ARG A 6 5.08 1.94 18.93
C ARG A 6 4.02 2.09 17.83
N LYS A 7 3.73 3.31 17.38
CA LYS A 7 2.72 3.60 16.33
C LYS A 7 2.88 2.69 15.11
N HIS A 8 4.11 2.27 14.80
CA HIS A 8 4.46 1.30 13.76
C HIS A 8 3.90 -0.12 13.93
N LYS A 9 3.39 -0.52 15.09
CA LYS A 9 2.84 -1.87 15.35
C LYS A 9 1.32 -1.96 15.27
N GLN A 10 0.60 -0.86 15.06
CA GLN A 10 -0.79 -0.94 14.63
C GLN A 10 -0.78 -1.21 13.13
N ARG A 11 -1.51 -2.23 12.66
CA ARG A 11 -1.79 -2.42 11.22
C ARG A 11 -2.36 -1.10 10.70
N ALA A 12 -1.53 -0.31 10.03
CA ALA A 12 -1.83 1.09 9.70
C ALA A 12 -2.84 1.19 8.54
N HIS A 13 -2.93 0.15 7.72
CA HIS A 13 -3.71 0.14 6.50
C HIS A 13 -5.00 -0.65 6.76
N ARG A 14 -5.98 0.00 7.41
CA ARG A 14 -7.33 -0.54 7.43
C ARG A 14 -7.99 -0.16 6.11
N ILE A 15 -8.53 -1.14 5.39
CA ILE A 15 -9.36 -0.88 4.21
C ILE A 15 -10.64 -0.21 4.67
N THR A 16 -10.71 1.09 4.47
CA THR A 16 -11.89 1.91 4.69
C THR A 16 -12.77 1.91 3.44
N PRO A 17 -14.08 2.17 3.56
CA PRO A 17 -14.94 2.37 2.38
C PRO A 17 -14.39 3.47 1.46
N ASP A 18 -13.81 4.54 2.04
CA ASP A 18 -13.15 5.63 1.30
C ASP A 18 -11.99 5.11 0.43
N ALA A 19 -11.22 4.12 0.92
CA ALA A 19 -10.15 3.52 0.13
C ALA A 19 -10.69 2.71 -1.06
N ILE A 20 -11.85 2.06 -0.92
CA ILE A 20 -12.51 1.33 -2.02
C ILE A 20 -13.04 2.31 -3.06
N GLU A 21 -13.67 3.40 -2.63
CA GLU A 21 -14.15 4.45 -3.53
C GLU A 21 -12.99 5.14 -4.26
N ALA A 22 -11.90 5.47 -3.56
CA ALA A 22 -10.70 6.04 -4.16
C ALA A 22 -10.03 5.07 -5.14
N TYR A 23 -10.02 3.76 -4.84
CA TYR A 23 -9.52 2.73 -5.74
C TYR A 23 -10.34 2.66 -7.03
N ARG A 24 -11.67 2.69 -6.92
CA ARG A 24 -12.59 2.73 -8.08
C ARG A 24 -12.47 4.03 -8.88
N ALA A 25 -12.23 5.15 -8.20
CA ALA A 25 -12.03 6.46 -8.82
C ALA A 25 -10.62 6.63 -9.41
N HIS A 26 -9.72 5.65 -9.20
CA HIS A 26 -8.32 5.73 -9.61
C HIS A 26 -7.57 6.95 -9.04
N ASP A 27 -8.02 7.45 -7.88
CA ASP A 27 -7.44 8.63 -7.24
C ASP A 27 -6.30 8.21 -6.30
N TYR A 28 -5.07 8.43 -6.77
CA TYR A 28 -3.84 8.14 -6.03
C TYR A 28 -3.77 8.85 -4.68
N HIS A 29 -4.09 10.13 -4.65
CA HIS A 29 -3.90 10.95 -3.46
C HIS A 29 -4.91 10.57 -2.38
N ALA A 30 -6.18 10.46 -2.77
CA ALA A 30 -7.24 10.06 -1.85
C ALA A 30 -7.00 8.65 -1.31
N LEU A 31 -6.49 7.73 -2.14
CA LEU A 31 -6.20 6.37 -1.72
C LEU A 31 -5.00 6.29 -0.76
N HIS A 32 -3.94 7.07 -0.99
CA HIS A 32 -2.81 7.17 -0.06
C HIS A 32 -3.25 7.72 1.30
N ASP A 33 -4.05 8.78 1.30
CA ASP A 33 -4.56 9.39 2.53
C ASP A 33 -5.50 8.42 3.28
N ALA A 34 -6.39 7.73 2.56
CA ALA A 34 -7.34 6.78 3.14
C ALA A 34 -6.64 5.55 3.73
N LEU A 35 -5.59 5.04 3.08
CA LEU A 35 -4.80 3.92 3.58
C LEU A 35 -3.71 4.35 4.58
N GLY A 36 -3.46 5.65 4.75
CA GLY A 36 -2.38 6.16 5.58
C GLY A 36 -0.98 5.79 5.07
N LEU A 37 -0.82 5.67 3.75
CA LEU A 37 0.45 5.40 3.08
C LEU A 37 1.26 6.69 2.96
N LYS A 38 2.59 6.60 3.08
CA LYS A 38 3.48 7.74 2.87
C LYS A 38 3.60 8.08 1.37
N PRO A 39 3.92 9.33 0.99
CA PRO A 39 4.03 9.74 -0.41
C PRO A 39 5.07 8.99 -1.25
N TRP A 40 6.04 8.34 -0.62
CA TRP A 40 7.10 7.56 -1.27
C TRP A 40 6.85 6.04 -1.25
N GLU A 41 5.80 5.59 -0.55
CA GLU A 41 5.42 4.19 -0.54
C GLU A 41 4.69 3.83 -1.85
N PRO A 42 4.83 2.58 -2.34
CA PRO A 42 4.13 2.14 -3.53
C PRO A 42 2.62 2.13 -3.28
N SER A 43 1.86 2.58 -4.27
CA SER A 43 0.41 2.56 -4.24
C SER A 43 -0.11 1.19 -4.68
N PRO A 44 -1.17 0.66 -4.05
CA PRO A 44 -1.84 -0.56 -4.52
C PRO A 44 -2.65 -0.34 -5.81
N LEU A 45 -2.61 0.85 -6.41
CA LEU A 45 -3.15 1.07 -7.76
C LEU A 45 -2.26 0.40 -8.83
N PRO A 46 -2.81 -0.04 -9.97
CA PRO A 46 -2.03 -0.58 -11.06
C PRO A 46 -1.00 0.42 -11.61
N LEU A 47 0.14 -0.06 -12.12
CA LEU A 47 1.15 0.80 -12.77
C LEU A 47 0.58 1.57 -13.96
N HIS A 48 -0.43 1.01 -14.63
CA HIS A 48 -1.12 1.66 -15.73
C HIS A 48 -1.90 2.92 -15.34
N VAL A 49 -2.28 3.04 -14.06
CA VAL A 49 -3.02 4.19 -13.53
C VAL A 49 -2.06 5.23 -12.97
N THR A 50 -1.01 4.79 -12.27
CA THR A 50 -0.03 5.69 -11.66
C THR A 50 1.39 5.14 -11.79
N PRO A 51 2.41 6.01 -12.02
CA PRO A 51 3.81 5.57 -12.10
C PRO A 51 4.37 5.04 -10.77
N LEU A 52 3.67 5.28 -9.65
CA LEU A 52 3.96 4.71 -8.33
C LEU A 52 3.08 3.49 -8.01
N GLY A 53 2.36 2.98 -9.00
CA GLY A 53 1.50 1.82 -8.85
C GLY A 53 2.30 0.55 -8.61
N CYS A 54 1.61 -0.44 -8.08
CA CYS A 54 2.10 -1.78 -7.85
C CYS A 54 1.38 -2.71 -8.82
N ASP A 55 2.14 -3.48 -9.58
CA ASP A 55 1.57 -4.59 -10.35
C ASP A 55 1.75 -5.89 -9.56
N GLN A 56 0.98 -6.91 -9.94
CA GLN A 56 1.09 -8.26 -9.39
C GLN A 56 2.44 -8.92 -9.72
N GLU A 57 3.26 -8.30 -10.56
CA GLU A 57 4.64 -8.74 -10.81
C GLU A 57 5.56 -8.43 -9.61
N PRO A 58 6.50 -9.35 -9.31
CA PRO A 58 7.51 -9.10 -8.30
C PRO A 58 8.35 -7.86 -8.67
N TYR A 59 8.65 -7.02 -7.68
CA TYR A 59 9.35 -5.75 -7.88
C TYR A 59 10.63 -5.95 -8.73
N PRO A 60 10.86 -5.11 -9.78
CA PRO A 60 11.97 -5.32 -10.70
C PRO A 60 13.35 -4.98 -10.12
N PHE A 61 13.44 -4.48 -8.88
CA PHE A 61 14.73 -4.15 -8.26
C PHE A 61 15.32 -5.32 -7.47
N ASP A 62 16.63 -5.48 -7.69
CA ASP A 62 17.55 -6.50 -7.20
C ASP A 62 17.11 -7.20 -5.90
N LEU A 63 16.91 -8.53 -5.98
CA LEU A 63 16.68 -9.47 -4.86
C LEU A 63 17.71 -9.37 -3.72
N ARG A 64 18.81 -8.62 -3.93
CA ARG A 64 19.84 -8.29 -2.94
C ARG A 64 19.37 -7.30 -1.86
N LEU A 65 18.28 -6.56 -2.09
CA LEU A 65 17.66 -5.64 -1.13
C LEU A 65 16.61 -6.33 -0.22
N LYS A 66 16.74 -7.64 -0.01
CA LYS A 66 15.88 -8.41 0.90
C LYS A 66 15.97 -7.80 2.31
N GLY A 67 14.87 -7.24 2.82
CA GLY A 67 14.83 -6.49 4.09
C GLY A 67 14.98 -4.96 3.96
N SER A 68 15.00 -4.41 2.75
CA SER A 68 14.82 -2.97 2.54
C SER A 68 13.38 -2.59 2.88
N LEU A 69 13.21 -1.46 3.59
CA LEU A 69 11.90 -0.87 3.90
C LEU A 69 11.02 -0.71 2.65
N HIS A 70 11.65 -0.49 1.50
CA HIS A 70 10.97 -0.36 0.22
C HIS A 70 10.36 -1.69 -0.27
N ASN A 71 11.08 -2.80 -0.12
CA ASN A 71 10.57 -4.13 -0.47
C ASN A 71 9.42 -4.55 0.46
N GLU A 72 9.55 -4.28 1.76
CA GLU A 72 8.47 -4.54 2.73
C GLU A 72 7.21 -3.73 2.37
N SER A 73 7.38 -2.46 1.98
CA SER A 73 6.27 -1.62 1.54
C SER A 73 5.63 -2.10 0.22
N TRP A 74 6.42 -2.70 -0.68
CA TRP A 74 5.93 -3.26 -1.94
C TRP A 74 5.09 -4.52 -1.73
N GLU A 75 5.58 -5.46 -0.92
CA GLU A 75 4.79 -6.65 -0.53
C GLU A 75 3.47 -6.25 0.13
N GLN A 76 3.53 -5.24 1.02
CA GLN A 76 2.35 -4.70 1.66
C GLN A 76 1.36 -4.06 0.67
N ALA A 77 1.85 -3.31 -0.33
CA ALA A 77 1.00 -2.73 -1.38
C ALA A 77 0.32 -3.83 -2.23
N GLN A 78 1.01 -4.93 -2.54
CA GLN A 78 0.41 -6.07 -3.23
C GLN A 78 -0.67 -6.77 -2.40
N GLU A 79 -0.45 -6.91 -1.09
CA GLU A 79 -1.47 -7.45 -0.18
C GLU A 79 -2.71 -6.54 -0.16
N LEU A 80 -2.52 -5.22 -0.04
CA LEU A 80 -3.62 -4.26 -0.06
C LEU A 80 -4.37 -4.27 -1.39
N GLN A 81 -3.65 -4.38 -2.51
CA GLN A 81 -4.27 -4.51 -3.83
C GLN A 81 -5.16 -5.76 -3.90
N ARG A 82 -4.68 -6.92 -3.43
CA ARG A 82 -5.49 -8.16 -3.41
C ARG A 82 -6.71 -8.04 -2.51
N GLU A 83 -6.57 -7.40 -1.36
CA GLU A 83 -7.70 -7.18 -0.46
C GLU A 83 -8.72 -6.19 -1.05
N LEU A 84 -8.27 -5.13 -1.75
CA LEU A 84 -9.13 -4.19 -2.48
C LEU A 84 -9.82 -4.87 -3.66
N GLU A 85 -9.12 -5.66 -4.47
CA GLU A 85 -9.69 -6.45 -5.58
C GLU A 85 -10.75 -7.44 -5.08
N LYS A 86 -10.59 -7.99 -3.87
CA LYS A 86 -11.59 -8.87 -3.25
C LYS A 86 -12.79 -8.11 -2.68
N ALA A 87 -12.62 -6.84 -2.32
CA ALA A 87 -13.65 -6.00 -1.73
C ALA A 87 -14.48 -5.20 -2.76
N VAL A 88 -14.00 -5.09 -4.00
CA VAL A 88 -14.65 -4.42 -5.15
C VAL A 88 -15.65 -5.33 -5.83
#